data_AF-A0A920B7N5-F1
#
_entry.id   AF-A0A920B7N5-F1
#
_cell.length_a   1.000
_cell.length_b   1.000
_cell.length_c   1.000
_cell.angle_alpha   90.00
_cell.angle_beta   90.00
_cell.angle_gamma   90.00
#
_symmetry.space_group_name_H-M   'P 1'
#
loop_
_entity.id
_entity.type
_entity.pdbx_description
1 polymer ?
#
loop_
_entity_poly.entity_id
_entity_poly.type
_entity_poly.pdbx_seq_one_letter_code
_entity_poly.pdbx_strand_id
1 'polypeptide(L)'
;MIVLTSVDRDGTLEGYNVELVNEYLKNTSVPLIVSGGIKNEDDLNLISKLCNQTVYGVILGKSLYEDKIDLKKCIEVYEDVS
;
A
#
# COMPACT_ATOMS: atom_id res chain seq x y z
N MET A 1 -7.53 -1.31 13.80
CA MET A 1 -7.00 -1.38 12.43
C MET A 1 -7.89 -0.52 11.54
N ILE A 2 -7.29 0.30 10.67
CA ILE A 2 -7.98 1.20 9.75
C ILE A 2 -7.51 0.89 8.33
N VAL A 3 -8.44 0.88 7.39
CA VAL A 3 -8.15 0.90 5.95
C VAL A 3 -8.19 2.35 5.51
N LEU A 4 -7.06 2.85 4.99
CA LEU A 4 -6.94 4.21 4.51
C LEU A 4 -6.95 4.19 2.99
N THR A 5 -8.07 4.61 2.42
CA THR A 5 -8.24 4.75 0.98
C THR A 5 -8.13 6.21 0.58
N SER A 6 -7.18 6.55 -0.31
CA SER A 6 -7.13 7.87 -0.92
C SER A 6 -8.12 7.93 -2.08
N VAL A 7 -9.25 8.63 -1.88
CA VAL A 7 -10.30 8.78 -2.91
C VAL A 7 -9.74 9.42 -4.18
N ASP A 8 -8.88 10.44 -4.03
CA ASP A 8 -8.29 11.17 -5.17
C ASP A 8 -7.31 10.32 -5.99
N ARG A 9 -6.77 9.24 -5.39
CA ARG A 9 -5.85 8.31 -6.06
C ARG A 9 -6.50 6.99 -6.45
N ASP A 10 -7.73 6.73 -6.00
CA ASP A 10 -8.35 5.44 -6.25
C ASP A 10 -8.62 5.24 -7.75
N GLY A 11 -8.17 4.09 -8.28
CA GLY A 11 -8.27 3.77 -9.70
C GLY A 11 -7.42 4.63 -10.67
N THR A 12 -6.60 5.56 -10.19
CA THR A 12 -5.77 6.43 -11.07
C THR A 12 -4.49 5.78 -11.54
N LEU A 13 -3.93 4.83 -10.77
CA LEU A 13 -2.61 4.23 -11.00
C LEU A 13 -1.47 5.27 -11.06
N GLU A 14 -1.60 6.35 -10.29
CA GLU A 14 -0.57 7.40 -10.21
C GLU A 14 0.39 7.24 -9.04
N GLY A 15 0.16 6.25 -8.17
CA GLY A 15 0.85 6.07 -6.90
C GLY A 15 -0.08 6.30 -5.72
N TYR A 16 0.27 5.68 -4.59
CA TYR A 16 -0.44 5.91 -3.33
C TYR A 16 -0.18 7.33 -2.80
N ASN A 17 -1.06 7.80 -1.91
CA ASN A 17 -0.89 9.12 -1.31
C ASN A 17 0.15 9.10 -0.17
N VAL A 18 1.41 9.36 -0.51
CA VAL A 18 2.56 9.37 0.40
C VAL A 18 2.37 10.36 1.55
N GLU A 19 1.86 11.56 1.26
CA GLU A 19 1.64 12.61 2.26
C GLU A 19 0.61 12.18 3.30
N LEU A 20 -0.54 11.68 2.83
CA LEU A 20 -1.61 11.17 3.68
C LEU A 20 -1.15 10.00 4.56
N VAL A 21 -0.43 9.03 3.99
CA VAL A 21 0.11 7.89 4.76
C VAL A 21 1.11 8.37 5.81
N ASN A 22 2.04 9.25 5.46
CA ASN A 22 3.01 9.78 6.42
C ASN A 22 2.37 10.61 7.53
N GLU A 23 1.35 11.40 7.22
CA GLU A 23 0.58 12.15 8.21
C GLU A 23 -0.13 11.20 9.18
N TYR A 24 -0.76 10.14 8.68
CA TYR A 24 -1.37 9.11 9.51
C TYR A 24 -0.32 8.47 10.44
N LEU A 25 0.81 8.00 9.89
CA LEU A 25 1.86 7.33 10.66
C LEU A 25 2.50 8.22 11.74
N LYS A 26 2.51 9.55 11.56
CA LYS A 26 3.01 10.50 12.56
C LYS A 26 2.04 10.73 13.72
N ASN A 27 0.73 10.64 13.46
CA ASN A 27 -0.29 11.06 14.42
C ASN A 27 -0.95 9.89 15.16
N THR A 28 -0.77 8.65 14.70
CA THR A 28 -1.43 7.49 15.29
C THR A 28 -0.58 6.23 15.22
N SER A 29 -0.74 5.38 16.24
CA SER A 29 -0.16 4.03 16.30
C SER A 29 -1.18 2.95 15.93
N VAL A 30 -2.36 3.34 15.44
CA VAL A 30 -3.40 2.38 15.04
C VAL A 30 -2.98 1.67 13.75
N PRO A 31 -3.00 0.32 13.70
CA PRO A 31 -2.66 -0.45 12.51
C PRO A 31 -3.34 0.04 11.23
N LEU A 32 -2.58 0.14 10.16
CA LEU A 32 -2.94 0.73 8.87
C LEU A 32 -2.86 -0.30 7.75
N ILE A 33 -3.90 -0.35 6.92
CA ILE A 33 -3.86 -0.95 5.58
C ILE A 33 -3.94 0.19 4.56
N VAL A 34 -2.96 0.28 3.66
CA VAL A 34 -2.95 1.31 2.61
C VAL A 34 -3.78 0.83 1.42
N SER A 35 -4.66 1.68 0.91
CA SER A 35 -5.55 1.36 -0.21
C SER A 35 -5.68 2.54 -1.19
N GLY A 36 -5.88 2.23 -2.46
CA GLY A 36 -6.06 3.22 -3.53
C GLY A 36 -4.74 3.70 -4.14
N GLY A 37 -4.72 3.88 -5.46
CA GLY A 37 -3.62 4.52 -6.19
C GLY A 37 -2.37 3.69 -6.46
N ILE A 38 -2.22 2.51 -5.86
CA ILE A 38 -1.02 1.67 -6.03
C ILE A 38 -0.84 1.31 -7.50
N LYS A 39 0.28 1.74 -8.08
CA LYS A 39 0.57 1.67 -9.51
C LYS A 39 1.40 0.47 -9.89
N ASN A 40 2.50 0.23 -9.17
CA ASN A 40 3.53 -0.76 -9.56
C ASN A 40 4.31 -1.29 -8.33
N GLU A 41 5.31 -2.13 -8.58
CA GLU A 41 6.18 -2.69 -7.53
C GLU A 41 7.02 -1.63 -6.79
N ASP A 42 7.31 -0.48 -7.40
CA ASP A 42 8.06 0.59 -6.73
C ASP A 42 7.27 1.17 -5.56
N ASP A 43 5.95 1.35 -5.73
CA ASP A 43 5.06 1.77 -4.65
C ASP A 43 5.07 0.76 -3.51
N LEU A 44 5.01 -0.54 -3.83
CA LEU A 44 5.05 -1.61 -2.83
C LEU A 44 6.35 -1.59 -2.03
N ASN A 45 7.48 -1.39 -2.70
CA ASN A 45 8.80 -1.27 -2.07
C ASN A 45 8.92 0.00 -1.22
N LEU A 46 8.27 1.10 -1.59
CA LEU A 46 8.22 2.30 -0.76
C LEU A 46 7.35 2.06 0.49
N ILE A 47 6.18 1.43 0.34
CA ILE A 47 5.28 1.13 1.45
C ILE A 47 5.93 0.12 2.41
N SER A 48 6.63 -0.91 1.90
CA SER A 48 7.30 -1.90 2.75
C SER A 48 8.40 -1.29 3.62
N LYS A 49 9.07 -0.22 3.15
CA LYS A 49 10.04 0.54 3.94
C LYS A 49 9.39 1.39 5.04
N LEU A 50 8.08 1.64 4.97
CA LEU A 50 7.30 2.32 6.00
C LEU A 50 6.77 1.35 7.08
N CYS A 51 7.04 0.05 6.97
CA CYS A 51 6.64 -0.99 7.93
C CYS A 51 7.36 -0.84 9.28
N ASN A 52 7.12 0.26 9.97
CA ASN A 52 7.61 0.57 11.31
C ASN A 52 6.57 0.11 12.36
N GLN A 53 6.07 -1.13 12.22
CA GLN A 53 5.04 -1.76 13.06
C GLN A 53 3.61 -1.22 12.96
N THR A 54 3.36 -0.16 12.20
CA THR A 54 2.01 0.41 12.03
C THR A 54 1.36 0.07 10.68
N VAL A 55 2.14 -0.20 9.63
CA VAL A 55 1.62 -0.63 8.31
C VAL A 55 1.57 -2.15 8.28
N TYR A 56 0.37 -2.70 8.05
CA TYR A 56 0.10 -4.15 8.07
C TYR A 56 -0.10 -4.74 6.68
N GLY A 57 -0.32 -3.89 5.68
CA GLY A 57 -0.48 -4.37 4.31
C GLY A 57 -1.05 -3.33 3.38
N VAL A 58 -1.31 -3.80 2.17
CA VAL A 58 -1.81 -3.01 1.04
C VAL A 58 -2.99 -3.71 0.37
N ILE A 59 -3.93 -2.94 -0.15
CA ILE A 59 -5.02 -3.47 -0.99
C ILE A 59 -4.74 -3.09 -2.44
N LEU A 60 -4.56 -4.11 -3.27
CA LEU A 60 -4.38 -3.97 -4.72
C LEU A 60 -5.71 -4.17 -5.43
N GLY A 61 -6.00 -3.27 -6.36
CA GLY A 61 -7.18 -3.33 -7.21
C GLY A 61 -6.77 -3.29 -8.68
N LYS A 62 -7.03 -2.17 -9.35
CA LYS A 62 -6.80 -1.98 -10.79
C LYS A 62 -5.39 -2.33 -11.27
N SER A 63 -4.35 -2.10 -10.48
CA SER A 63 -2.96 -2.45 -10.84
C SER A 63 -2.73 -3.95 -11.01
N LEU A 64 -3.50 -4.77 -10.28
CA LEU A 64 -3.49 -6.22 -10.44
C LEU A 64 -4.19 -6.63 -11.74
N TYR A 65 -5.33 -6.01 -12.06
CA TYR A 65 -6.10 -6.31 -13.26
C TYR A 65 -5.46 -5.80 -14.56
N GLU A 66 -4.60 -4.79 -14.48
CA GLU A 66 -3.85 -4.25 -15.62
C GLU A 66 -2.43 -4.81 -15.76
N ASP A 67 -2.14 -5.94 -15.12
CA ASP A 67 -0.84 -6.63 -15.16
C ASP A 67 0.36 -5.71 -14.80
N LYS A 68 0.11 -4.66 -14.00
CA LYS A 68 1.17 -3.75 -13.52
C LYS A 68 1.98 -4.34 -12.37
N ILE A 69 1.40 -5.34 -11.71
CA ILE A 69 1.96 -5.99 -10.52
C ILE A 69 1.76 -7.49 -10.67
N ASP A 70 2.84 -8.25 -10.52
CA ASP A 70 2.77 -9.71 -10.46
C ASP A 70 2.41 -10.15 -9.04
N LEU A 71 1.21 -10.71 -8.88
CA LEU A 71 0.71 -11.19 -7.60
C LEU A 71 1.63 -12.24 -6.96
N LYS A 72 2.11 -13.21 -7.75
CA LYS A 72 2.93 -14.31 -7.21
C LYS A 72 4.23 -13.77 -6.64
N LYS A 73 4.88 -12.89 -7.40
CA LYS A 73 6.11 -12.24 -6.97
C LYS A 73 5.88 -11.37 -5.73
N CYS A 74 4.76 -10.67 -5.64
CA CYS A 74 4.44 -9.87 -4.45
C CYS A 74 4.25 -10.73 -3.20
N ILE A 75 3.56 -11.87 -3.34
CA ILE A 75 3.41 -12.84 -2.26
C ILE A 75 4.80 -13.34 -1.81
N GLU A 76 5.65 -13.77 -2.75
CA GLU A 76 7.00 -14.25 -2.41
C GLU A 76 7.88 -13.20 -1.71
N VAL A 77 7.71 -11.91 -2.00
CA VAL A 77 8.56 -10.84 -1.48
C VAL A 77 8.01 -10.21 -0.20
N TYR A 78 6.68 -10.09 -0.07
CA TYR A 78 6.03 -9.28 0.97
C TYR A 78 5.11 -10.07 1.90
N GLU A 79 4.83 -11.35 1.62
CA GLU A 79 4.08 -12.19 2.56
C GLU A 79 4.97 -12.51 3.76
N ASP A 80 4.72 -11.83 4.89
CA ASP A 80 5.31 -12.19 6.17
C ASP A 80 4.63 -13.46 6.69
N VAL A 81 5.24 -14.61 6.39
CA VAL A 81 4.86 -15.91 6.96
C VAL A 81 5.50 -16.03 8.35
N SER A 82 4.93 -15.33 9.33
CA SER A 82 5.26 -15.47 10.77
C SER A 82 4.22 -16.30 11.51
#